data_AF-A0A3Q3A5G5-F1
#
_entry.id   AF-A0A3Q3A5G5-F1
#
_cell.length_a   1.000
_cell.length_b   1.000
_cell.length_c   1.000
_cell.angle_alpha   90.00
_cell.angle_beta   90.00
_cell.angle_gamma   90.00
#
_symmetry.space_group_name_H-M   'P 1'
#
loop_
_entity.id
_entity.type
_entity.pdbx_description
1 polymer ?
#
loop_
_entity_poly.entity_id
_entity_poly.type
_entity_poly.pdbx_seq_one_letter_code
_entity_poly.pdbx_strand_id
1 'polypeptide(L)'
;MSRVLIVGAGLTGSLCACLLRRELQGRVQVVVWDKAGGAGGRMSTSRPPDASSHSADLGAQYITATPAYAQSHHSFYSELLCAGVLQPLDCHIEGLQQKDGNKNYVTPRGTSNVVKHFLSESGADLFLQHHVTGVYRRGASWEVARKAGDSETFDAVVLTMPVPQILQLQGDLVTCKSLRTRTGPNCSQRDPTHSHMTCFEKTSLTTHTCLLLLYSVSFLIHMIFRFLSTCRMF
;
A
#
# COMPACT_ATOMS: atom_id res chain seq x y z
N MET A 1 -16.96 16.70 -2.16
CA MET A 1 -15.64 16.13 -2.55
C MET A 1 -15.65 14.68 -2.12
N SER A 2 -15.33 13.74 -3.02
CA SER A 2 -15.35 12.32 -2.67
C SER A 2 -14.19 11.96 -1.74
N ARG A 3 -14.44 11.08 -0.76
CA ARG A 3 -13.45 10.63 0.23
C ARG A 3 -13.03 9.20 -0.06
N VAL A 4 -11.74 8.98 -0.24
CA VAL A 4 -11.15 7.64 -0.44
C VAL A 4 -10.28 7.32 0.78
N LEU A 5 -10.61 6.22 1.46
CA LEU A 5 -9.77 5.68 2.52
C LEU A 5 -8.78 4.66 1.96
N ILE A 6 -7.52 4.79 2.33
CA ILE A 6 -6.50 3.76 2.16
C ILE A 6 -6.13 3.22 3.54
N VAL A 7 -6.30 1.92 3.74
CA VAL A 7 -5.94 1.23 4.99
C VAL A 7 -4.55 0.61 4.83
N GLY A 8 -3.58 1.20 5.52
CA GLY A 8 -2.16 0.83 5.54
C GLY A 8 -1.25 1.94 4.98
N ALA A 9 -0.42 2.52 5.82
CA ALA A 9 0.66 3.43 5.48
C ALA A 9 1.98 2.67 5.20
N GLY A 10 1.90 1.64 4.36
CA GLY A 10 3.05 0.92 3.80
C GLY A 10 3.38 1.37 2.37
N LEU A 11 4.35 0.70 1.73
CA LEU A 11 4.75 1.02 0.35
C LEU A 11 3.56 1.06 -0.62
N THR A 12 2.73 0.02 -0.64
CA THR A 12 1.57 -0.05 -1.54
C THR A 12 0.55 1.06 -1.28
N GLY A 13 0.22 1.34 0.00
CA GLY A 13 -0.74 2.38 0.36
C GLY A 13 -0.24 3.79 0.06
N SER A 14 1.02 4.09 0.40
CA SER A 14 1.65 5.38 0.08
C SER A 14 1.74 5.63 -1.42
N LEU A 15 2.14 4.64 -2.21
CA LEU A 15 2.18 4.75 -3.67
C LEU A 15 0.78 4.90 -4.26
N CYS A 16 -0.21 4.17 -3.75
CA CYS A 16 -1.61 4.31 -4.16
C CYS A 16 -2.12 5.74 -3.90
N ALA A 17 -1.85 6.30 -2.72
CA ALA A 17 -2.21 7.67 -2.39
C ALA A 17 -1.56 8.67 -3.36
N CYS A 18 -0.26 8.51 -3.64
CA CYS A 18 0.49 9.34 -4.56
C CYS A 18 -0.08 9.28 -5.99
N LEU A 19 -0.37 8.08 -6.47
CA LEU A 19 -0.98 7.88 -7.79
C LEU A 19 -2.38 8.49 -7.88
N LEU A 20 -3.23 8.31 -6.87
CA LEU A 20 -4.55 8.95 -6.84
C LEU A 20 -4.45 10.47 -6.88
N ARG A 21 -3.48 11.06 -6.16
CA ARG A 21 -3.21 12.50 -6.22
C ARG A 21 -2.82 12.95 -7.62
N ARG A 22 -1.88 12.23 -8.27
CA ARG A 22 -1.40 12.54 -9.63
C ARG A 22 -2.53 12.49 -10.66
N GLU A 23 -3.37 11.46 -10.60
CA GLU A 23 -4.44 11.26 -11.59
C GLU A 23 -5.67 12.15 -11.35
N LEU A 24 -6.00 12.48 -10.10
CA LEU A 24 -7.25 13.18 -9.77
C LEU A 24 -7.09 14.62 -9.31
N GLN A 25 -5.85 15.10 -9.15
CA GLN A 25 -5.53 16.53 -8.99
C GLN A 25 -6.38 17.27 -7.94
N GLY A 26 -6.73 16.61 -6.83
CA GLY A 26 -7.51 17.18 -5.73
C GLY A 26 -9.03 17.05 -5.83
N ARG A 27 -9.58 16.38 -6.86
CA ARG A 27 -11.02 16.02 -6.93
C ARG A 27 -11.45 15.08 -5.80
N VAL A 28 -10.50 14.42 -5.16
CA VAL A 28 -10.71 13.47 -4.07
C VAL A 28 -9.93 13.88 -2.83
N GLN A 29 -10.55 13.70 -1.68
CA GLN A 29 -9.85 13.65 -0.41
C GLN A 29 -9.28 12.25 -0.22
N VAL A 30 -7.95 12.13 -0.18
CA VAL A 30 -7.29 10.88 0.16
C VAL A 30 -6.97 10.87 1.65
N VAL A 31 -7.49 9.88 2.36
CA VAL A 31 -7.24 9.66 3.77
C VAL A 31 -6.48 8.34 3.92
N VAL A 32 -5.41 8.32 4.71
CA VAL A 32 -4.61 7.11 4.96
C VAL A 32 -4.67 6.78 6.44
N TRP A 33 -5.15 5.59 6.78
CA TRP A 33 -5.16 5.09 8.15
C TRP A 33 -4.16 3.96 8.34
N ASP A 34 -3.37 4.01 9.40
CA ASP A 34 -2.51 2.90 9.83
C ASP A 34 -2.65 2.64 11.32
N LYS A 35 -2.62 1.36 11.70
CA LYS A 35 -2.69 0.93 13.11
C LYS A 35 -1.41 1.22 13.89
N ALA A 36 -0.26 1.31 13.21
CA ALA A 36 1.03 1.53 13.83
C ALA A 36 1.22 3.00 14.26
N GLY A 37 2.19 3.23 15.15
CA GLY A 37 2.61 4.57 15.55
C GLY A 37 3.49 5.30 14.53
N GLY A 38 3.74 4.72 13.36
CA GLY A 38 4.57 5.31 12.31
C GLY A 38 4.34 4.67 10.94
N ALA A 39 4.57 5.43 9.87
CA ALA A 39 4.50 4.94 8.50
C ALA A 39 5.72 4.09 8.12
N GLY A 40 5.51 3.10 7.24
CA GLY A 40 6.55 2.23 6.70
C GLY A 40 6.09 0.78 6.54
N GLY A 41 5.31 0.27 7.49
CA GLY A 41 4.92 -1.14 7.52
C GLY A 41 6.14 -2.06 7.57
N ARG A 42 6.33 -2.91 6.53
CA ARG A 42 7.51 -3.76 6.37
C ARG A 42 8.76 -3.03 5.86
N MET A 43 8.65 -1.74 5.57
CA MET A 43 9.78 -0.84 5.32
C MET A 43 9.93 0.10 6.52
N SER A 44 9.76 -0.39 7.75
CA SER A 44 9.89 0.44 8.94
C SER A 44 11.37 0.62 9.31
N THR A 45 11.70 1.84 9.70
CA THR A 45 13.01 2.20 10.26
C THR A 45 12.81 2.50 11.74
N SER A 46 13.43 1.72 12.61
CA SER A 46 13.53 2.02 14.03
C SER A 46 14.49 3.17 14.26
N ARG A 47 14.08 4.12 15.10
CA ARG A 47 14.90 5.25 15.50
C ARG A 47 15.01 5.26 17.02
N PRO A 48 16.23 5.15 17.57
CA PRO A 48 16.43 5.24 19.00
C PRO A 48 16.03 6.64 19.51
N PRO A 49 15.62 6.77 20.78
CA PRO A 49 15.23 8.06 21.37
C PRO A 49 16.40 9.05 21.43
N ASP A 50 17.61 8.53 21.57
CA ASP A 50 18.82 9.32 21.60
C ASP A 50 19.30 9.62 20.17
N ALA A 51 19.49 10.91 19.88
CA ALA A 51 19.99 11.40 18.60
C ALA A 51 21.44 10.96 18.30
N SER A 52 22.19 10.52 19.32
CA SER A 52 23.53 9.93 19.16
C SER A 52 23.51 8.51 18.58
N SER A 53 22.34 7.85 18.61
CA SER A 53 22.21 6.44 18.25
C SER A 53 21.72 6.26 16.82
N HIS A 54 22.21 5.22 16.14
CA HIS A 54 21.90 4.98 14.73
C HIS A 54 20.51 4.39 14.54
N SER A 55 19.83 4.81 13.47
CA SER A 55 18.60 4.18 13.02
C SER A 55 18.88 2.82 12.38
N ALA A 56 17.95 1.88 12.52
CA ALA A 56 18.05 0.56 11.93
C ALA A 56 16.77 0.23 11.13
N ASP A 57 16.94 -0.31 9.92
CA ASP A 57 15.83 -0.85 9.16
C ASP A 57 15.49 -2.26 9.67
N LEU A 58 14.26 -2.43 10.16
CA LEU A 58 13.83 -3.70 10.78
C LEU A 58 13.18 -4.66 9.77
N GLY A 59 12.91 -4.19 8.56
CA GLY A 59 12.23 -4.93 7.52
C GLY A 59 13.06 -5.03 6.25
N ALA A 60 12.58 -4.44 5.15
CA ALA A 60 13.34 -4.38 3.90
C ALA A 60 14.72 -3.72 4.14
N GLN A 61 15.79 -4.35 3.64
CA GLN A 61 17.17 -3.89 3.84
C GLN A 61 17.70 -3.14 2.61
N TYR A 62 17.36 -3.61 1.41
CA TYR A 62 17.71 -2.99 0.13
C TYR A 62 16.62 -3.31 -0.90
N ILE A 63 16.66 -2.62 -2.03
CA ILE A 63 15.71 -2.77 -3.14
C ILE A 63 16.46 -3.27 -4.37
N THR A 64 16.05 -4.42 -4.89
CA THR A 64 16.59 -4.95 -6.14
C THR A 64 15.63 -4.69 -7.29
N ALA A 65 16.14 -4.04 -8.35
CA ALA A 65 15.46 -3.90 -9.62
C ALA A 65 16.05 -4.91 -10.62
N THR A 66 15.21 -5.83 -11.09
CA THR A 66 15.54 -6.64 -12.28
C THR A 66 15.57 -5.75 -13.52
N PRO A 67 16.23 -6.16 -14.62
CA PRO A 67 16.22 -5.39 -15.87
C PRO A 67 14.80 -5.03 -16.33
N ALA A 68 13.87 -5.98 -16.24
CA ALA A 68 12.46 -5.76 -16.58
C ALA A 68 11.80 -4.68 -15.71
N TYR A 69 12.01 -4.70 -14.40
CA TYR A 69 11.44 -3.71 -13.49
C TYR A 69 12.14 -2.35 -13.56
N ALA A 70 13.45 -2.33 -13.79
CA ALA A 70 14.19 -1.10 -14.02
C ALA A 70 13.67 -0.37 -15.27
N GLN A 71 13.26 -1.11 -16.30
CA GLN A 71 12.64 -0.56 -17.50
C GLN A 71 11.18 -0.17 -17.26
N SER A 72 10.33 -1.08 -16.76
CA SER A 72 8.88 -0.83 -16.63
C SER A 72 8.53 0.21 -15.59
N HIS A 73 9.36 0.38 -14.56
CA HIS A 73 9.16 1.33 -13.46
C HIS A 73 10.25 2.42 -13.44
N HIS A 74 10.88 2.68 -14.58
CA HIS A 74 11.99 3.62 -14.72
C HIS A 74 11.69 5.00 -14.12
N SER A 75 10.48 5.52 -14.31
CA SER A 75 10.06 6.82 -13.77
C SER A 75 10.14 6.88 -12.25
N PHE A 76 9.66 5.85 -11.55
CA PHE A 76 9.72 5.78 -10.08
C PHE A 76 11.16 5.67 -9.57
N TYR A 77 11.99 4.83 -10.20
CA TYR A 77 13.40 4.74 -9.80
C TYR A 77 14.12 6.06 -10.01
N SER A 78 13.91 6.71 -11.16
CA SER A 78 14.53 8.00 -11.49
C SER A 78 14.08 9.10 -10.53
N GLU A 79 12.79 9.15 -10.21
CA GLU A 79 12.23 10.09 -9.23
C GLU A 79 12.88 9.92 -7.85
N LEU A 80 12.92 8.68 -7.34
CA LEU A 80 13.47 8.40 -6.02
C LEU A 80 14.98 8.61 -5.94
N LEU A 81 15.73 8.35 -7.03
CA LEU A 81 17.16 8.65 -7.14
C LEU A 81 17.39 10.17 -7.15
N CYS A 82 16.62 10.91 -7.95
CA CYS A 82 16.72 12.38 -8.06
C CYS A 82 16.40 13.05 -6.71
N ALA A 83 15.41 12.55 -5.99
CA ALA A 83 15.04 13.02 -4.66
C ALA A 83 16.02 12.58 -3.55
N GLY A 84 17.06 11.81 -3.87
CA GLY A 84 18.01 11.26 -2.89
C GLY A 84 17.38 10.28 -1.89
N VAL A 85 16.20 9.75 -2.21
CA VAL A 85 15.51 8.74 -1.40
C VAL A 85 16.14 7.37 -1.60
N LEU A 86 16.57 7.08 -2.84
CA LEU A 86 17.37 5.91 -3.19
C LEU A 86 18.79 6.32 -3.58
N GLN A 87 19.73 5.41 -3.33
CA GLN A 87 21.10 5.45 -3.83
C GLN A 87 21.51 4.05 -4.28
N PRO A 88 22.40 3.90 -5.27
CA PRO A 88 22.99 2.61 -5.59
C PRO A 88 23.61 1.96 -4.35
N LEU A 89 23.43 0.65 -4.20
CA LEU A 89 24.11 -0.13 -3.17
C LEU A 89 25.59 -0.25 -3.54
N ASP A 90 26.45 0.41 -2.76
CA ASP A 90 27.90 0.44 -2.95
C ASP A 90 28.62 -0.17 -1.74
N CYS A 91 28.19 -1.35 -1.31
CA CYS A 91 28.89 -2.11 -0.28
C CYS A 91 28.88 -3.61 -0.58
N HIS A 92 29.87 -4.31 -0.04
CA HIS A 92 29.94 -5.76 -0.13
C HIS A 92 28.96 -6.38 0.87
N ILE A 93 28.03 -7.20 0.37
CA ILE A 93 27.15 -8.03 1.18
C ILE A 93 27.55 -9.49 0.94
N GLU A 94 28.08 -10.13 1.98
CA GLU A 94 28.46 -11.53 1.92
C GLU A 94 27.26 -12.41 1.56
N GLY A 95 27.44 -13.32 0.60
CA GLY A 95 26.38 -14.23 0.14
C GLY A 95 25.31 -13.59 -0.75
N LEU A 96 25.44 -12.31 -1.12
CA LEU A 96 24.53 -11.67 -2.07
C LEU A 96 24.66 -12.30 -3.46
N GLN A 97 23.63 -13.05 -3.86
CA GLN A 97 23.52 -13.60 -5.22
C GLN A 97 23.14 -12.50 -6.21
N GLN A 98 24.14 -11.78 -6.74
CA GLN A 98 23.91 -10.77 -7.76
C GLN A 98 23.66 -11.45 -9.10
N LYS A 99 22.42 -11.35 -9.59
CA LYS A 99 22.06 -11.80 -10.94
C LYS A 99 22.46 -10.73 -11.96
N ASP A 100 22.89 -11.16 -13.14
CA ASP A 100 23.31 -10.27 -14.22
C ASP A 100 22.22 -9.23 -14.56
N GLY A 101 22.65 -7.97 -14.63
CA GLY A 101 21.78 -6.84 -14.94
C GLY A 101 20.89 -6.34 -13.81
N ASN A 102 20.86 -7.00 -12.64
CA ASN A 102 20.15 -6.47 -11.48
C ASN A 102 20.85 -5.23 -10.93
N LYS A 103 20.06 -4.22 -10.59
CA LYS A 103 20.51 -3.02 -9.89
C LYS A 103 20.00 -3.05 -8.45
N ASN A 104 20.90 -2.91 -7.49
CA ASN A 104 20.56 -2.87 -6.07
C ASN A 104 20.63 -1.42 -5.56
N TYR A 105 19.70 -1.05 -4.71
CA TYR A 105 19.57 0.28 -4.13
C TYR A 105 19.39 0.21 -2.62
N VAL A 106 19.88 1.22 -1.93
CA VAL A 106 19.69 1.47 -0.51
C VAL A 106 19.02 2.82 -0.28
N THR A 107 18.52 3.02 0.92
CA THR A 107 17.91 4.27 1.36
C THR A 107 18.77 4.91 2.44
N PRO A 108 19.50 6.01 2.16
CA PRO A 108 20.48 6.57 3.10
C PRO A 108 19.85 7.08 4.42
N ARG A 109 18.53 7.32 4.44
CA ARG A 109 17.77 7.82 5.60
C ARG A 109 16.82 6.77 6.21
N GLY A 110 17.05 5.49 5.89
CA GLY A 110 16.24 4.33 6.26
C GLY A 110 15.09 4.04 5.30
N THR A 111 14.68 2.78 5.20
CA THR A 111 13.71 2.31 4.19
C THR A 111 12.33 2.91 4.32
N SER A 112 11.94 3.36 5.52
CA SER A 112 10.69 4.11 5.73
C SER A 112 10.64 5.42 4.94
N ASN A 113 11.78 5.95 4.49
CA ASN A 113 11.85 7.18 3.72
C ASN A 113 11.15 7.07 2.36
N VAL A 114 11.13 5.89 1.73
CA VAL A 114 10.40 5.65 0.47
C VAL A 114 8.90 5.85 0.68
N VAL A 115 8.36 5.27 1.76
CA VAL A 115 6.94 5.39 2.11
C VAL A 115 6.58 6.83 2.46
N LYS A 116 7.43 7.50 3.25
CA LYS A 116 7.24 8.90 3.64
C LYS A 116 7.30 9.86 2.46
N HIS A 117 8.18 9.60 1.48
CA HIS A 117 8.27 10.35 0.23
C HIS A 117 6.93 10.31 -0.52
N PHE A 118 6.39 9.12 -0.78
CA PHE A 118 5.11 9.00 -1.49
C PHE A 118 3.91 9.54 -0.70
N LEU A 119 3.89 9.42 0.64
CA LEU A 119 2.87 10.05 1.46
C LEU A 119 2.93 11.57 1.37
N SER A 120 4.13 12.16 1.43
CA SER A 120 4.33 13.61 1.25
C SER A 120 3.85 14.07 -0.11
N GLU A 121 4.27 13.40 -1.19
CA GLU A 121 3.85 13.71 -2.57
C GLU A 121 2.33 13.57 -2.78
N SER A 122 1.69 12.67 -2.04
CA SER A 122 0.24 12.48 -2.13
C SER A 122 -0.57 13.62 -1.50
N GLY A 123 0.00 14.34 -0.53
CA GLY A 123 -0.73 15.30 0.31
C GLY A 123 -1.99 14.70 0.95
N ALA A 124 -1.94 13.40 1.30
CA ALA A 124 -3.05 12.70 1.92
C ALA A 124 -3.10 12.96 3.44
N ASP A 125 -4.31 12.93 4.01
CA ASP A 125 -4.51 13.07 5.44
C ASP A 125 -4.10 11.74 6.12
N LEU A 126 -2.93 11.72 6.76
CA LEU A 126 -2.39 10.54 7.43
C LEU A 126 -2.79 10.50 8.90
N PHE A 127 -3.49 9.43 9.29
CA PHE A 127 -3.84 9.14 10.67
C PHE A 127 -3.20 7.83 11.13
N LEU A 128 -2.29 7.95 12.09
CA LEU A 128 -1.63 6.83 12.75
C LEU A 128 -2.43 6.37 13.96
N GLN A 129 -2.12 5.18 14.49
CA GLN A 129 -2.89 4.52 15.56
C GLN A 129 -4.40 4.36 15.23
N HIS A 130 -4.75 4.39 13.95
CA HIS A 130 -6.10 4.18 13.43
C HIS A 130 -6.27 2.73 13.00
N HIS A 131 -6.56 1.86 13.96
CA HIS A 131 -6.73 0.43 13.70
C HIS A 131 -8.14 0.13 13.22
N VAL A 132 -8.29 -0.14 11.92
CA VAL A 132 -9.56 -0.59 11.31
C VAL A 132 -9.92 -1.99 11.81
N THR A 133 -11.15 -2.14 12.29
CA THR A 133 -11.69 -3.41 12.82
C THR A 133 -12.85 -3.95 11.98
N GLY A 134 -13.54 -3.10 11.23
CA GLY A 134 -14.65 -3.53 10.38
C GLY A 134 -14.92 -2.56 9.24
N VAL A 135 -15.48 -3.09 8.16
CA VAL A 135 -15.88 -2.33 6.97
C VAL A 135 -17.26 -2.82 6.54
N TYR A 136 -18.23 -1.91 6.59
CA TYR A 136 -19.64 -2.19 6.40
C TYR A 136 -20.18 -1.39 5.21
N ARG A 137 -20.98 -2.03 4.37
CA ARG A 137 -21.61 -1.36 3.24
C ARG A 137 -22.86 -0.62 3.73
N ARG A 138 -22.91 0.69 3.50
CA ARG A 138 -24.05 1.55 3.85
C ARG A 138 -24.57 2.23 2.59
N GLY A 139 -25.45 1.54 1.87
CA GLY A 139 -26.00 2.04 0.60
C GLY A 139 -24.90 2.28 -0.43
N ALA A 140 -24.64 3.55 -0.74
CA ALA A 140 -23.62 3.95 -1.71
C ALA A 140 -22.21 4.12 -1.11
N SER A 141 -22.08 4.23 0.22
CA SER A 141 -20.82 4.48 0.92
C SER A 141 -20.38 3.27 1.76
N TRP A 142 -19.19 3.39 2.34
CA TRP A 142 -18.59 2.45 3.26
C TRP A 142 -18.47 3.09 4.63
N GLU A 143 -19.01 2.44 5.64
CA GLU A 143 -18.75 2.77 7.04
C GLU A 143 -17.55 1.94 7.52
N VAL A 144 -16.52 2.61 8.04
CA VAL A 144 -15.29 1.98 8.49
C VAL A 144 -15.16 2.17 9.99
N ALA A 145 -15.26 1.06 10.72
CA ALA A 145 -15.11 1.01 12.16
C ALA A 145 -13.65 0.87 12.57
N ARG A 146 -13.29 1.48 13.70
CA ARG A 146 -11.95 1.45 14.28
C ARG A 146 -11.99 0.84 15.68
N LYS A 147 -10.84 0.37 16.17
CA LYS A 147 -10.71 -0.16 17.54
C LYS A 147 -11.05 0.87 18.62
N ALA A 148 -10.73 2.13 18.37
CA ALA A 148 -11.01 3.25 19.27
C ALA A 148 -11.53 4.45 18.47
N GLY A 149 -12.55 5.12 19.00
CA GLY A 149 -13.23 6.24 18.34
C GLY A 149 -14.40 5.82 17.45
N ASP A 150 -15.06 6.81 16.85
CA ASP A 150 -16.26 6.62 16.06
C ASP A 150 -15.96 6.08 14.66
N SER A 151 -16.91 5.34 14.08
CA SER A 151 -16.86 4.97 12.66
C SER A 151 -16.88 6.20 11.76
N GLU A 152 -16.20 6.14 10.62
CA GLU A 152 -16.30 7.17 9.58
C GLU A 152 -16.79 6.61 8.26
N THR A 153 -17.38 7.47 7.44
CA THR A 153 -17.90 7.11 6.12
C THR A 153 -16.99 7.58 4.99
N PHE A 154 -16.81 6.71 3.99
CA PHE A 154 -16.00 6.94 2.80
C PHE A 154 -16.74 6.49 1.55
N ASP A 155 -16.47 7.13 0.41
CA ASP A 155 -17.02 6.71 -0.87
C ASP A 155 -16.36 5.43 -1.38
N ALA A 156 -15.10 5.23 -1.01
CA ALA A 156 -14.33 4.03 -1.33
C ALA A 156 -13.27 3.70 -0.28
N VAL A 157 -12.92 2.41 -0.22
CA VAL A 157 -11.92 1.88 0.70
C VAL A 157 -10.95 0.97 -0.07
N VAL A 158 -9.66 1.26 0.04
CA VAL A 158 -8.56 0.45 -0.50
C VAL A 158 -7.83 -0.22 0.66
N LEU A 159 -7.81 -1.54 0.69
CA LEU A 159 -7.14 -2.32 1.73
C LEU A 159 -5.77 -2.76 1.23
N THR A 160 -4.71 -2.34 1.92
CA THR A 160 -3.31 -2.68 1.55
C THR A 160 -2.58 -3.47 2.62
N MET A 161 -3.25 -3.81 3.73
CA MET A 161 -2.69 -4.67 4.76
C MET A 161 -2.65 -6.14 4.32
N PRO A 162 -1.78 -6.98 4.93
CA PRO A 162 -1.67 -8.40 4.57
C PRO A 162 -3.02 -9.15 4.63
N VAL A 163 -3.23 -10.12 3.73
CA VAL A 163 -4.50 -10.90 3.64
C VAL A 163 -4.97 -11.45 4.98
N PRO A 164 -4.12 -12.03 5.86
CA PRO A 164 -4.59 -12.50 7.16
C PRO A 164 -5.26 -11.41 8.00
N GLN A 165 -4.84 -10.15 7.87
CA GLN A 165 -5.47 -9.01 8.55
C GLN A 165 -6.78 -8.59 7.87
N ILE A 166 -6.88 -8.69 6.54
CA ILE A 166 -8.13 -8.46 5.80
C ILE A 166 -9.20 -9.47 6.23
N LEU A 167 -8.82 -10.75 6.37
CA LEU A 167 -9.73 -11.82 6.78
C LEU A 167 -10.22 -11.71 8.24
N GLN A 168 -9.55 -10.90 9.05
CA GLN A 168 -9.93 -10.61 10.45
C GLN A 168 -10.91 -9.44 10.57
N LEU A 169 -11.14 -8.68 9.49
CA LEU A 169 -12.09 -7.56 9.53
C LEU A 169 -13.53 -8.06 9.69
N GLN A 170 -14.30 -7.34 10.49
CA GLN A 170 -15.73 -7.53 10.61
C GLN A 170 -16.48 -6.84 9.45
N GLY A 171 -17.75 -7.20 9.26
CA GLY A 171 -18.65 -6.56 8.31
C GLY A 171 -18.78 -7.29 6.97
N ASP A 172 -19.25 -6.54 5.96
CA ASP A 172 -19.78 -7.11 4.71
C ASP A 172 -18.69 -7.64 3.76
N LEU A 173 -17.42 -7.40 4.09
CA LEU A 173 -16.29 -7.93 3.34
C LEU A 173 -16.18 -9.46 3.47
N VAL A 174 -16.57 -10.03 4.61
CA VAL A 174 -16.46 -11.47 4.90
C VAL A 174 -17.47 -12.28 4.08
N THR A 175 -18.58 -11.66 3.67
CA THR A 175 -19.66 -12.28 2.88
C THR A 175 -19.30 -12.41 1.39
N CYS A 176 -18.23 -11.74 0.93
CA CYS A 176 -17.73 -11.89 -0.44
C CYS A 176 -17.08 -13.26 -0.65
N LYS A 177 -17.84 -14.22 -1.19
CA LYS A 177 -17.45 -15.63 -1.46
C LYS A 177 -16.16 -15.81 -2.28
N SER A 178 -15.69 -14.80 -3.02
CA SER A 178 -14.45 -14.86 -3.82
C SER A 178 -13.16 -14.80 -2.99
N LEU A 179 -13.21 -14.26 -1.76
CA LEU A 179 -12.06 -14.21 -0.85
C LEU A 179 -11.74 -15.59 -0.24
N ARG A 180 -12.77 -16.42 -0.01
CA ARG A 180 -12.62 -17.75 0.61
C ARG A 180 -12.25 -18.86 -0.38
N THR A 181 -12.59 -18.72 -1.66
CA THR A 181 -12.47 -19.79 -2.66
C THR A 181 -11.09 -19.92 -3.32
N ARG A 182 -10.14 -18.98 -3.09
CA ARG A 182 -8.81 -19.01 -3.73
C ARG A 182 -7.65 -19.37 -2.80
N THR A 183 -7.92 -19.63 -1.52
CA THR A 183 -7.04 -20.41 -0.66
C THR A 183 -7.36 -21.90 -0.85
N GLY A 184 -6.89 -22.51 -1.93
CA GLY A 184 -6.95 -23.97 -2.07
C GLY A 184 -6.15 -24.67 -0.96
N PRO A 185 -6.35 -25.99 -0.73
CA PRO A 185 -5.63 -26.75 0.31
C PRO A 185 -4.10 -26.76 0.15
N ASN A 186 -3.57 -26.36 -1.01
CA ASN A 186 -2.14 -26.14 -1.28
C ASN A 186 -1.65 -24.70 -1.02
N CYS A 187 -2.48 -23.84 -0.41
CA CYS A 187 -2.03 -22.53 0.09
C CYS A 187 -1.51 -22.61 1.54
N SER A 188 -1.02 -23.78 1.93
CA SER A 188 -0.20 -24.00 3.12
C SER A 188 1.24 -23.55 2.80
N GLN A 189 1.74 -22.60 3.58
CA GLN A 189 3.13 -22.09 3.54
C GLN A 189 3.50 -21.26 2.29
N ARG A 190 2.88 -20.08 2.12
CA ARG A 190 3.60 -18.97 1.47
C ARG A 190 4.23 -18.10 2.55
N ASP A 191 5.50 -17.77 2.38
CA ASP A 191 6.25 -16.95 3.33
C ASP A 191 5.48 -15.67 3.66
N PRO A 192 5.53 -15.20 4.93
CA PRO A 192 4.73 -14.09 5.41
C PRO A 192 5.04 -12.74 4.73
N THR A 193 5.87 -12.67 3.69
CA THR A 193 6.44 -11.45 3.09
C THR A 193 5.67 -10.89 1.88
N HIS A 194 4.64 -11.58 1.35
CA HIS A 194 3.84 -11.03 0.25
C HIS A 194 2.80 -9.99 0.70
N SER A 195 2.64 -8.94 -0.11
CA SER A 195 1.65 -7.86 0.06
C SER A 195 0.49 -8.10 -0.92
N HIS A 196 -0.74 -7.91 -0.46
CA HIS A 196 -1.93 -8.02 -1.29
C HIS A 196 -2.76 -6.75 -1.14
N MET A 197 -3.30 -6.25 -2.25
CA MET A 197 -4.27 -5.17 -2.22
C MET A 197 -5.64 -5.75 -2.52
N THR A 198 -6.67 -5.27 -1.83
CA THR A 198 -8.07 -5.59 -2.13
C THR A 198 -8.85 -4.29 -2.20
N CYS A 199 -9.60 -4.11 -3.29
CA CYS A 199 -10.41 -2.93 -3.53
C CYS A 199 -11.89 -3.34 -3.59
N PHE A 200 -12.77 -2.55 -2.97
CA PHE A 200 -14.21 -2.77 -3.02
C PHE A 200 -14.90 -1.64 -3.79
N GLU A 201 -15.76 -2.00 -4.75
CA GLU A 201 -16.31 -1.10 -5.76
C GLU A 201 -17.83 -0.93 -5.64
N LYS A 202 -18.32 0.17 -6.24
CA LYS A 202 -19.71 0.58 -6.37
C LYS A 202 -20.34 -0.10 -7.60
N THR A 203 -20.98 -1.27 -7.43
CA THR A 203 -21.85 -1.83 -8.49
C THR A 203 -23.25 -2.09 -7.98
N SER A 204 -24.21 -1.51 -8.69
CA SER A 204 -25.63 -1.87 -8.67
C SER A 204 -25.79 -3.38 -8.88
N LEU A 205 -26.79 -3.97 -8.23
CA LEU A 205 -27.13 -5.41 -8.23
C LEU A 205 -26.73 -6.16 -9.51
N THR A 206 -25.53 -6.75 -9.53
CA THR A 206 -25.18 -8.00 -10.24
C THR A 206 -23.73 -8.38 -9.93
N THR A 207 -23.57 -9.25 -8.95
CA THR A 207 -22.54 -10.31 -8.81
C THR A 207 -21.16 -10.15 -9.48
N HIS A 208 -20.42 -9.06 -9.31
CA HIS A 208 -18.99 -9.05 -9.64
C HIS A 208 -18.14 -8.26 -8.62
N THR A 209 -17.74 -8.93 -7.53
CA THR A 209 -16.67 -8.45 -6.63
C THR A 209 -15.32 -8.79 -7.25
N CYS A 210 -14.58 -7.79 -7.76
CA CYS A 210 -13.27 -8.00 -8.36
C CYS A 210 -12.17 -8.05 -7.30
N LEU A 211 -11.82 -9.25 -6.84
CA LEU A 211 -10.66 -9.51 -5.99
C LEU A 211 -9.39 -9.59 -6.87
N LEU A 212 -8.53 -8.57 -6.84
CA LEU A 212 -7.35 -8.48 -7.70
C LEU A 212 -6.06 -8.48 -6.88
N LEU A 213 -5.27 -9.54 -7.05
CA LEU A 213 -3.92 -9.68 -6.52
C LEU A 213 -2.98 -8.74 -7.31
N LEU A 214 -2.40 -7.74 -6.65
CA LEU A 214 -1.39 -6.89 -7.30
C LEU A 214 -0.08 -7.64 -7.47
N TYR A 215 0.38 -7.74 -8.72
CA TYR A 215 1.72 -8.24 -9.06
C TYR A 215 2.59 -7.20 -9.79
N SER A 216 2.08 -5.99 -10.07
CA SER A 216 2.83 -4.91 -10.73
C SER A 216 2.22 -3.52 -10.51
N VAL A 217 3.06 -2.48 -10.48
CA VAL A 217 2.66 -1.07 -10.36
C VAL A 217 1.85 -0.62 -11.59
N SER A 218 2.14 -1.14 -12.78
CA SER A 218 1.32 -0.89 -13.98
C SER A 218 -0.12 -1.41 -13.81
N PHE A 219 -0.30 -2.50 -13.07
CA PHE A 219 -1.62 -3.04 -12.76
C PHE A 219 -2.34 -2.20 -11.69
N LEU A 220 -1.60 -1.62 -10.73
CA LEU A 220 -2.13 -0.66 -9.77
C LEU A 220 -2.66 0.60 -10.46
N ILE A 221 -1.90 1.17 -11.42
CA ILE A 221 -2.33 2.32 -12.22
C ILE A 221 -3.57 1.98 -13.05
N HIS A 222 -3.57 0.85 -13.76
CA HIS A 222 -4.72 0.41 -14.56
C HIS A 222 -5.97 0.13 -13.69
N MET A 223 -5.79 -0.39 -12.48
CA MET A 223 -6.88 -0.62 -11.54
C MET A 223 -7.39 0.69 -10.94
N ILE A 224 -6.51 1.66 -10.67
CA ILE A 224 -6.91 3.02 -10.31
C ILE A 224 -7.74 3.61 -11.46
N PHE A 225 -7.27 3.56 -12.71
CA PHE A 225 -8.06 4.04 -13.86
C PHE A 225 -9.43 3.34 -14.01
N ARG A 226 -9.50 2.01 -13.87
CA ARG A 226 -10.79 1.29 -13.87
C ARG A 226 -11.69 1.73 -12.72
N PHE A 227 -11.15 1.78 -11.50
CA PHE A 227 -11.86 2.24 -10.30
C PHE A 227 -12.41 3.67 -10.51
N LEU A 228 -11.63 4.57 -11.10
CA LEU A 228 -12.04 5.95 -11.39
C LEU A 228 -13.09 6.06 -12.49
N SER A 229 -13.01 5.22 -13.52
CA SER A 229 -13.98 5.16 -14.61
C SER A 229 -15.34 4.62 -14.14
N THR A 230 -15.38 3.62 -13.25
CA THR A 230 -16.63 3.05 -12.75
C THR A 230 -17.28 3.90 -11.66
N CYS A 231 -16.50 4.60 -10.83
CA CYS A 231 -17.02 5.47 -9.78
C CYS A 231 -17.64 6.78 -10.29
N ARG A 232 -17.66 7.03 -11.62
CA ARG A 232 -18.08 8.31 -12.25
C ARG A 232 -17.42 9.52 -11.58
N MET A 233 -16.11 9.42 -11.35
CA MET A 233 -15.28 10.54 -10.86
C MET A 233 -14.79 11.44 -12.01
N PHE A 234 -15.22 11.12 -13.22
CA PHE A 234 -15.17 11.90 -14.45
C PHE A 234 -16.59 12.07 -14.98
#